data_AF-A0A439V276-F1
#
_entry.id   AF-A0A439V276-F1
#
_cell.length_a   1.000
_cell.length_b   1.000
_cell.length_c   1.000
_cell.angle_alpha   90.00
_cell.angle_beta   90.00
_cell.angle_gamma   90.00
#
_symmetry.space_group_name_H-M   'P 1'
#
loop_
_entity.id
_entity.type
_entity.pdbx_description
1 polymer ?
#
loop_
_entity_poly.entity_id
_entity_poly.type
_entity_poly.pdbx_seq_one_letter_code
_entity_poly.pdbx_strand_id
1 'polypeptide(L)'
;MRPGRRANGAVSRLWRDAIDRFRKPGDDGAPTVDIPKVRFHDLRHTHASALIAGGLDVVAISRRLGHASPVVTMSVYAHLFKKSDEGAAAAIEAAMRTGAEQQ
;
A
#
# COMPACT_ATOMS: atom_id res chain seq x y z
N MET A 1 -5.19 -42.20 4.40
CA MET A 1 -5.90 -41.64 3.24
C MET A 1 -6.06 -40.13 3.46
N ARG A 2 -5.38 -39.27 2.67
CA ARG A 2 -5.56 -37.81 2.70
C ARG A 2 -5.85 -37.35 1.26
N PRO A 3 -6.92 -36.56 1.01
CA PRO A 3 -7.35 -36.26 -0.35
C PRO A 3 -6.38 -35.29 -1.03
N GLY A 4 -6.20 -35.51 -2.34
CA GLY A 4 -5.21 -34.83 -3.18
C GLY A 4 -5.43 -33.33 -3.30
N ARG A 5 -4.35 -32.56 -3.14
CA ARG A 5 -4.30 -31.14 -3.45
C ARG A 5 -3.93 -31.00 -4.93
N ARG A 6 -4.90 -30.66 -5.79
CA ARG A 6 -4.62 -30.29 -7.19
C ARG A 6 -4.30 -28.78 -7.28
N ALA A 7 -3.29 -28.50 -8.11
CA ALA A 7 -2.95 -27.26 -8.82
C ALA A 7 -2.48 -26.00 -8.05
N ASN A 8 -1.18 -25.70 -8.18
CA ASN A 8 -0.65 -24.49 -8.85
C ASN A 8 0.90 -24.50 -8.78
N GLY A 9 1.52 -25.39 -9.56
CA GLY A 9 2.93 -25.75 -9.39
C GLY A 9 3.94 -24.66 -9.77
N ALA A 10 3.61 -23.69 -10.62
CA ALA A 10 4.56 -22.66 -11.06
C ALA A 10 4.63 -21.47 -10.11
N VAL A 11 3.48 -20.85 -9.80
CA VAL A 11 3.41 -19.69 -8.90
C VAL A 11 3.81 -20.06 -7.47
N SER A 12 3.41 -21.24 -6.99
CA SER A 12 3.81 -21.70 -5.64
C SER A 12 5.29 -22.08 -5.55
N ARG A 13 5.96 -22.41 -6.66
CA ARG A 13 7.42 -22.65 -6.69
C ARG A 13 8.16 -21.32 -6.73
N LEU A 14 7.79 -20.40 -7.62
CA LEU A 14 8.42 -19.08 -7.70
C LEU A 14 8.37 -18.32 -6.38
N TRP A 15 7.23 -18.39 -5.67
CA TRP A 15 7.08 -17.71 -4.38
C TRP A 15 7.86 -18.39 -3.25
N ARG A 16 7.97 -19.73 -3.27
CA ARG A 16 8.81 -20.47 -2.31
C ARG A 16 10.29 -20.27 -2.57
N ASP A 17 10.72 -20.35 -3.83
CA ASP A 17 12.11 -20.18 -4.24
C ASP A 17 12.60 -18.76 -3.92
N ALA A 18 11.74 -17.73 -4.10
CA ALA A 18 12.04 -16.37 -3.70
C ALA A 18 12.27 -16.24 -2.19
N ILE A 19 11.40 -16.82 -1.37
CA ILE A 19 11.54 -16.79 0.10
C ILE A 19 12.75 -17.59 0.57
N ASP A 20 12.96 -18.78 0.02
CA ASP A 20 14.09 -19.63 0.37
C ASP A 20 15.43 -19.00 -0.03
N ARG A 21 15.46 -18.15 -1.08
CA ARG A 21 16.62 -17.33 -1.43
C ARG A 21 16.97 -16.32 -0.34
N PHE A 22 15.97 -15.67 0.26
CA PHE A 22 16.17 -14.71 1.35
C PHE A 22 16.39 -15.36 2.71
N ARG A 23 15.97 -16.62 2.89
CA ARG A 23 16.11 -17.37 4.14
C ARG A 23 17.35 -18.27 4.17
N LYS A 24 18.22 -18.23 3.15
CA LYS A 24 19.48 -18.99 3.21
C LYS A 24 20.27 -18.51 4.43
N PRO A 25 20.61 -19.40 5.37
CA PRO A 25 21.53 -19.05 6.43
C PRO A 25 22.92 -18.79 5.82
N GLY A 26 23.68 -17.90 6.45
CA GLY A 26 25.08 -17.68 6.17
C GLY A 26 25.90 -18.92 6.51
N ASP A 27 27.19 -18.87 6.16
CA ASP A 27 28.12 -20.00 6.34
C ASP A 27 28.31 -20.41 7.81
N ASP A 28 27.91 -19.54 8.75
CA ASP A 28 27.90 -19.71 10.20
C ASP A 28 26.55 -20.20 10.76
N GLY A 29 25.55 -20.43 9.90
CA GLY A 29 24.19 -20.82 10.30
C GLY A 29 23.32 -19.65 10.78
N ALA A 30 23.83 -18.42 10.82
CA ALA A 30 23.06 -17.24 11.17
C ALA A 30 22.24 -16.74 9.96
N PRO A 31 21.08 -16.11 10.14
CA PRO A 31 20.36 -15.50 9.03
C PRO A 31 21.21 -14.40 8.37
N THR A 32 21.33 -14.43 7.02
CA THR A 32 22.13 -13.43 6.27
C THR A 32 21.54 -12.03 6.31
N VAL A 33 20.24 -11.92 6.59
CA VAL A 33 19.51 -10.67 6.76
C VAL A 33 18.56 -10.87 7.93
N ASP A 34 18.61 -9.96 8.90
CA ASP A 34 17.60 -9.89 9.94
C ASP A 34 16.34 -9.25 9.34
N ILE A 35 15.37 -10.11 8.99
CA ILE A 35 14.09 -9.67 8.44
C ILE A 35 13.11 -9.53 9.61
N PRO A 36 12.56 -8.32 9.87
CA PRO A 36 11.57 -8.12 10.90
C PRO A 36 10.37 -9.06 10.72
N LYS A 37 9.80 -9.55 11.83
CA LYS A 37 8.56 -10.33 11.78
C LYS A 37 7.43 -9.49 11.16
N VAL A 38 7.02 -9.85 9.95
CA VAL A 38 5.89 -9.26 9.25
C VAL A 38 4.59 -9.89 9.74
N ARG A 39 3.62 -9.06 10.13
CA ARG A 39 2.25 -9.45 10.49
C ARG A 39 1.33 -9.31 9.27
N PHE A 40 0.22 -10.03 9.27
CA PHE A 40 -0.80 -9.86 8.21
C PHE A 40 -1.33 -8.43 8.09
N HIS A 41 -1.36 -7.67 9.20
CA HIS A 41 -1.77 -6.26 9.18
C HIS A 41 -0.81 -5.36 8.38
N ASP A 42 0.47 -5.74 8.28
CA ASP A 42 1.48 -4.94 7.58
C ASP A 42 1.25 -4.97 6.07
N LEU A 43 0.67 -6.07 5.54
CA LEU A 43 0.20 -6.12 4.15
C LEU A 43 -0.90 -5.09 3.88
N ARG A 44 -1.81 -4.87 4.84
CA ARG A 44 -2.86 -3.85 4.73
C ARG A 44 -2.25 -2.45 4.71
N HIS A 45 -1.21 -2.21 5.50
CA HIS A 45 -0.46 -0.96 5.47
C HIS A 45 0.25 -0.75 4.14
N THR A 46 0.99 -1.74 3.63
CA THR A 46 1.66 -1.64 2.32
C THR A 46 0.66 -1.34 1.20
N HIS A 47 -0.49 -2.02 1.19
CA HIS A 47 -1.54 -1.79 0.21
C HIS A 47 -2.12 -0.36 0.31
N ALA A 48 -2.43 0.11 1.51
CA ALA A 48 -2.92 1.47 1.73
C ALA A 48 -1.90 2.53 1.28
N SER A 49 -0.63 2.39 1.67
CA SER A 49 0.44 3.31 1.28
C SER A 49 0.63 3.38 -0.24
N ALA A 50 0.55 2.24 -0.94
CA ALA A 50 0.65 2.20 -2.39
C ALA A 50 -0.50 2.94 -3.08
N LEU A 51 -1.74 2.81 -2.57
CA LEU A 51 -2.89 3.54 -3.13
C LEU A 51 -2.78 5.05 -2.91
N ILE A 52 -2.28 5.49 -1.75
CA ILE A 52 -2.08 6.91 -1.46
C ILE A 52 -0.98 7.49 -2.35
N ALA A 53 0.13 6.76 -2.53
CA ALA A 53 1.19 7.18 -3.45
C ALA A 53 0.71 7.27 -4.90
N GLY A 54 -0.26 6.43 -5.29
CA GLY A 54 -0.96 6.48 -6.57
C GLY A 54 -1.97 7.63 -6.72
N GLY A 55 -2.13 8.49 -5.71
CA GLY A 55 -3.00 9.67 -5.76
C GLY A 55 -4.49 9.37 -5.57
N LEU A 56 -4.87 8.20 -5.06
CA LEU A 56 -6.28 7.90 -4.79
C LEU A 56 -6.80 8.70 -3.60
N ASP A 57 -8.09 9.05 -3.65
CA ASP A 57 -8.75 9.75 -2.57
C ASP A 57 -8.98 8.84 -1.34
N VAL A 58 -9.02 9.48 -0.16
CA VAL A 58 -9.15 8.78 1.11
C VAL A 58 -10.45 7.99 1.25
N VAL A 59 -11.54 8.41 0.59
CA VAL A 59 -12.85 7.74 0.68
C VAL A 59 -12.84 6.46 -0.15
N ALA A 60 -12.31 6.50 -1.36
CA ALA A 60 -12.13 5.31 -2.20
C ALA A 60 -11.20 4.29 -1.54
N ILE A 61 -10.09 4.75 -0.95
CA ILE A 61 -9.18 3.88 -0.20
C ILE A 61 -9.91 3.26 1.00
N SER A 62 -10.63 4.06 1.78
CA SER A 62 -11.41 3.60 2.92
C SER A 62 -12.41 2.51 2.55
N ARG A 63 -13.18 2.73 1.48
CA ARG A 63 -14.16 1.77 0.95
C ARG A 63 -13.47 0.49 0.48
N ARG A 64 -12.34 0.60 -0.22
CA ARG A 64 -11.56 -0.55 -0.70
C ARG A 64 -10.99 -1.39 0.44
N LEU A 65 -10.60 -0.76 1.54
CA LEU A 65 -10.13 -1.45 2.74
C LEU A 65 -11.29 -1.99 3.62
N GLY A 66 -12.54 -1.58 3.34
CA GLY A 66 -13.69 -1.96 4.15
C GLY A 66 -13.68 -1.31 5.54
N HIS A 67 -13.13 -0.10 5.67
CA HIS A 67 -13.27 0.65 6.92
C HIS A 67 -14.70 1.19 7.06
N ALA A 68 -15.24 1.12 8.27
CA ALA A 68 -16.56 1.66 8.60
C ALA A 68 -16.67 3.17 8.38
N SER A 69 -15.55 3.89 8.40
CA SER A 69 -15.50 5.33 8.15
C SER A 69 -14.16 5.74 7.53
N PRO A 70 -14.15 6.72 6.61
CA PRO A 70 -12.92 7.36 6.11
C PRO A 70 -12.02 7.94 7.20
N VAL A 71 -12.60 8.30 8.35
CA VAL A 71 -11.85 8.80 9.51
C VAL A 71 -10.81 7.79 9.98
N VAL A 72 -11.09 6.48 9.92
CA VAL A 72 -10.13 5.43 10.29
C VAL A 72 -8.93 5.40 9.35
N THR A 73 -9.17 5.61 8.05
CA THR A 73 -8.10 5.70 7.05
C THR A 73 -7.27 6.95 7.28
N MET A 74 -7.94 8.08 7.50
CA MET A 74 -7.27 9.36 7.70
C MET A 74 -6.44 9.37 8.99
N SER A 75 -6.96 8.83 10.10
CA SER A 75 -6.24 8.79 11.38
C SER A 75 -4.92 8.02 11.29
N VAL A 76 -4.87 6.96 10.47
CA VAL A 76 -3.67 6.13 10.30
C VAL A 76 -2.73 6.70 9.25
N TYR A 77 -3.25 7.21 8.13
CA TYR A 77 -2.45 7.51 6.93
C TYR A 77 -2.38 8.99 6.54
N ALA A 78 -2.92 9.91 7.34
CA ALA A 78 -2.90 11.36 7.06
C ALA A 78 -1.50 11.87 6.68
N HIS A 79 -0.46 11.35 7.33
CA HIS A 79 0.93 11.72 7.08
C HIS A 79 1.47 11.34 5.68
N LEU A 80 0.81 10.41 4.98
CA LEU A 80 1.19 9.98 3.64
C LEU A 80 0.55 10.85 2.54
N PHE A 81 -0.53 11.57 2.86
CA PHE A 81 -1.12 12.52 1.94
C PHE A 81 -0.21 13.75 1.86
N LYS A 82 0.33 14.02 0.66
CA LYS A 82 1.14 15.22 0.42
C LYS A 82 0.29 16.45 0.75
N LYS A 83 0.71 17.24 1.75
CA LYS A 83 0.23 18.60 1.93
C LYS A 83 0.96 19.49 0.93
N SER A 84 0.27 19.99 -0.09
CA SER A 84 0.73 21.18 -0.78
C SER A 84 -0.36 22.24 -0.67
N ASP A 85 -0.27 23.06 0.37
CA ASP A 85 -1.08 24.27 0.48
C ASP A 85 -0.89 25.16 -0.77
N GLU A 86 0.32 25.14 -1.34
CA GLU A 86 0.66 25.77 -2.62
C GLU A 86 -0.18 25.24 -3.79
N GLY A 87 -0.42 23.92 -3.86
CA GLY A 87 -1.28 23.32 -4.88
C GLY A 87 -2.75 23.70 -4.69
N ALA A 88 -3.22 23.84 -3.44
CA ALA A 88 -4.56 24.31 -3.15
C ALA A 88 -4.75 25.78 -3.55
N ALA A 89 -3.78 26.64 -3.22
CA ALA A 89 -3.79 28.05 -3.62
C ALA A 89 -3.78 28.19 -5.15
N ALA A 90 -2.90 27.46 -5.84
CA ALA A 90 -2.84 27.48 -7.31
C ALA A 90 -4.14 26.97 -7.97
N ALA A 91 -4.78 25.96 -7.39
CA ALA A 91 -6.06 25.44 -7.88
C ALA A 91 -7.19 26.48 -7.74
N ILE A 92 -7.25 27.20 -6.62
CA ILE A 92 -8.24 28.28 -6.41
C ILE A 92 -7.95 29.45 -7.36
N GLU A 93 -6.70 29.87 -7.51
CA GLU A 93 -6.32 30.93 -8.45
C GLU A 93 -6.76 30.60 -9.88
N ALA A 94 -6.48 29.36 -10.34
CA ALA A 94 -6.89 28.90 -11.66
C ALA A 94 -8.43 28.93 -11.82
N ALA A 95 -9.17 28.41 -10.85
CA ALA A 95 -10.63 28.40 -10.89
C ALA A 95 -11.24 29.81 -10.91
N MET A 96 -10.68 30.74 -10.14
CA MET A 96 -11.14 32.14 -10.08
C MET A 96 -10.84 32.89 -11.39
N ARG A 97 -9.70 32.62 -12.03
CA ARG A 97 -9.32 33.22 -13.31
C ARG A 97 -10.26 32.80 -14.45
N THR A 98 -10.62 31.52 -14.52
CA THR A 98 -11.57 31.02 -15.53
C THR A 98 -12.98 31.60 -15.38
N GLY A 99 -13.38 31.97 -14.15
CA GLY A 99 -14.66 32.63 -13.90
C GLY A 99 -14.69 34.12 -14.30
N ALA A 100 -13.53 34.76 -14.42
CA ALA A 100 -13.41 36.17 -14.80
C ALA A 100 -13.41 36.41 -16.32
N GLU A 101 -13.10 35.38 -17.12
CA GLU A 101 -13.07 35.46 -18.59
C GLU A 101 -14.45 35.15 -19.23
N GLN A 102 -15.45 34.76 -18.43
CA GLN A 102 -16.80 34.42 -18.89
C GLN A 102 -17.83 35.56 -18.66
N GLN A 103 -17.37 36.77 -18.35
CA GLN A 103 -18.16 38.00 -18.21
C GLN A 103 -17.64 39.07 -19.16
#